data_AF-A0A0S8JSW8-F1
#
_entry.id   AF-A0A0S8JSW8-F1
#
_cell.length_a   1.000
_cell.length_b   1.000
_cell.length_c   1.000
_cell.angle_alpha   90.00
_cell.angle_beta   90.00
_cell.angle_gamma   90.00
#
_symmetry.space_group_name_H-M   'P 1'
#
loop_
_entity.id
_entity.type
_entity.pdbx_description
1 polymer ?
#
loop_
_entity_poly.entity_id
_entity_poly.type
_entity_poly.pdbx_seq_one_letter_code
_entity_poly.pdbx_strand_id
1 'polypeptide(L)'
;STGRSGTLRKGRTRSDAQTESAFPPALFAEYLLGIRPVKPGVKEVELFYSPAGLDLVEGKVPSPEGFLTVRWDLNGDRNSELDVEVPGKMLVKLNLASLGVPPGKQILINGQPIFPDGDSTSFFIMSEGSHKVEF
;
A
#
# COMPACT_ATOMS: atom_id res chain seq x y z
N SER A 1 -22.21 -19.44 26.94
CA SER A 1 -21.13 -20.45 26.98
C SER A 1 -21.72 -21.80 26.62
N THR A 2 -21.03 -22.58 25.76
CA THR A 2 -21.18 -24.03 25.44
C THR A 2 -21.29 -24.32 23.93
N GLY A 3 -20.14 -24.39 23.26
CA GLY A 3 -19.99 -24.91 21.90
C GLY A 3 -19.09 -26.17 21.82
N ARG A 4 -18.76 -26.79 22.96
CA ARG A 4 -17.89 -27.98 23.04
C ARG A 4 -18.68 -29.25 23.35
N SER A 5 -19.68 -29.57 22.53
CA SER A 5 -20.30 -30.88 22.54
C SER A 5 -20.18 -31.44 21.13
N GLY A 6 -19.23 -32.37 20.92
CA GLY A 6 -18.84 -32.97 19.65
C GLY A 6 -19.92 -33.86 19.00
N THR A 7 -21.17 -33.40 19.00
CA THR A 7 -22.31 -34.05 18.38
C THR A 7 -22.46 -33.52 16.95
N LEU A 8 -22.01 -34.31 15.97
CA LEU A 8 -22.25 -34.05 14.56
C LEU A 8 -23.76 -34.05 14.27
N ARG A 9 -24.34 -32.89 13.99
CA ARG A 9 -25.70 -32.79 13.45
C ARG A 9 -25.67 -33.10 11.95
N LYS A 10 -26.04 -34.31 11.55
CA LYS A 10 -26.27 -34.68 10.14
C LYS A 10 -27.37 -33.78 9.55
N GLY A 11 -27.04 -33.05 8.48
CA GLY A 11 -27.99 -32.23 7.71
C GLY A 11 -27.66 -30.74 7.60
N ARG A 12 -26.59 -30.24 8.22
CA ARG A 12 -26.06 -28.89 7.98
C ARG A 12 -24.55 -28.95 7.80
N THR A 13 -24.10 -29.01 6.56
CA THR A 13 -22.70 -28.70 6.22
C THR A 13 -22.57 -27.19 6.22
N ARG A 14 -22.13 -26.60 7.33
CA ARG A 14 -21.55 -25.25 7.31
C ARG A 14 -20.06 -25.44 7.49
N SER A 15 -19.31 -25.09 6.47
CA SER A 15 -17.86 -24.98 6.57
C SER A 15 -17.54 -23.67 7.26
N ASP A 16 -16.89 -23.73 8.42
CA ASP A 16 -16.47 -22.54 9.17
C ASP A 16 -15.22 -21.87 8.55
N ALA A 17 -14.61 -22.50 7.54
CA ALA A 17 -13.52 -21.96 6.73
C ALA A 17 -13.85 -22.14 5.24
N GLN A 18 -14.18 -21.03 4.57
CA GLN A 18 -14.40 -20.97 3.13
C GLN A 18 -13.43 -19.95 2.56
N THR A 19 -12.57 -20.37 1.63
CA THR A 19 -11.61 -19.49 0.93
C THR A 19 -12.33 -18.39 0.13
N GLU A 20 -13.59 -18.59 -0.22
CA GLU A 20 -14.48 -17.57 -0.81
C GLU A 20 -14.79 -16.40 0.15
N SER A 21 -14.26 -16.38 1.37
CA SER A 21 -14.27 -15.21 2.26
C SER A 21 -12.87 -14.65 2.54
N ALA A 22 -11.82 -15.21 1.91
CA ALA A 22 -10.41 -14.82 2.08
C ALA A 22 -9.97 -13.70 1.11
N PHE A 23 -10.90 -12.86 0.67
CA PHE A 23 -10.64 -11.63 -0.10
C PHE A 23 -10.08 -10.43 0.69
N PRO A 24 -10.23 -10.32 2.03
CA PRO A 24 -9.75 -9.15 2.77
C PRO A 24 -8.28 -8.79 2.57
N PRO A 25 -7.30 -9.73 2.47
CA PRO A 25 -5.89 -9.36 2.32
C PRO A 25 -5.58 -8.58 1.04
N ALA A 26 -6.21 -8.96 -0.08
CA ALA A 26 -6.02 -8.25 -1.36
C ALA A 26 -6.65 -6.84 -1.29
N LEU A 27 -7.83 -6.73 -0.66
CA LEU A 27 -8.47 -5.44 -0.42
C LEU A 27 -7.67 -4.55 0.53
N PHE A 28 -7.01 -5.12 1.55
CA PHE A 28 -6.14 -4.34 2.44
C PHE A 28 -4.89 -3.83 1.71
N ALA A 29 -4.27 -4.65 0.88
CA ALA A 29 -3.13 -4.20 0.07
C ALA A 29 -3.53 -3.07 -0.90
N GLU A 30 -4.69 -3.18 -1.54
CA GLU A 30 -5.14 -2.15 -2.48
C GLU A 30 -5.60 -0.87 -1.78
N TYR A 31 -6.46 -0.99 -0.77
CA TYR A 31 -7.17 0.16 -0.20
C TYR A 31 -6.52 0.74 1.05
N LEU A 32 -5.74 -0.04 1.81
CA LEU A 32 -5.01 0.49 2.98
C LEU A 32 -3.57 0.86 2.63
N LEU A 33 -2.87 0.00 1.89
CA LEU A 33 -1.49 0.29 1.47
C LEU A 33 -1.41 1.10 0.17
N GLY A 34 -2.47 1.12 -0.63
CA GLY A 34 -2.50 1.87 -1.89
C GLY A 34 -1.80 1.18 -3.05
N ILE A 35 -1.55 -0.14 -2.96
CA ILE A 35 -0.71 -0.89 -3.90
C ILE A 35 -1.59 -1.48 -5.01
N ARG A 36 -1.37 -1.05 -6.24
CA ARG A 36 -2.06 -1.57 -7.43
C ARG A 36 -1.08 -2.13 -8.46
N PRO A 37 -1.05 -3.45 -8.72
CA PRO A 37 -0.25 -4.01 -9.80
C PRO A 37 -0.74 -3.50 -11.16
N VAL A 38 0.14 -2.90 -11.96
CA VAL A 38 -0.21 -2.37 -13.30
C VAL A 38 0.31 -3.24 -14.44
N LYS A 39 1.23 -4.18 -14.16
CA LYS A 39 1.74 -5.15 -15.15
C LYS A 39 1.73 -6.59 -14.61
N PRO A 40 1.52 -7.61 -15.47
CA PRO A 40 1.58 -9.02 -15.08
C PRO A 40 2.88 -9.37 -14.36
N GLY A 41 2.77 -10.20 -13.32
CA GLY A 41 3.91 -10.59 -12.48
C GLY A 41 4.39 -9.50 -11.55
N VAL A 42 3.58 -8.46 -11.28
CA VAL A 42 3.91 -7.38 -10.32
C VAL A 42 5.22 -6.67 -10.67
N LYS A 43 5.57 -6.63 -11.96
CA LYS A 43 6.78 -5.96 -12.47
C LYS A 43 6.72 -4.44 -12.29
N GLU A 44 5.51 -3.91 -12.25
CA GLU A 44 5.26 -2.49 -12.04
C GLU A 44 4.01 -2.36 -11.17
N VAL A 45 4.08 -1.46 -10.20
CA VAL A 45 3.03 -1.17 -9.22
C VAL A 45 2.80 0.33 -9.21
N GLU A 46 1.54 0.74 -9.21
CA GLU A 46 1.17 2.10 -8.81
C GLU A 46 0.95 2.13 -7.30
N LEU A 47 1.51 3.15 -6.65
CA LEU A 47 1.35 3.45 -5.25
C LEU A 47 0.55 4.74 -5.12
N PHE A 48 -0.61 4.66 -4.49
CA PHE A 48 -1.55 5.76 -4.32
C PHE A 48 -1.86 5.96 -2.84
N TYR A 49 -1.69 7.15 -2.31
CA TYR A 49 -2.10 7.45 -0.94
C TYR A 49 -3.64 7.48 -0.84
N SER A 50 -4.20 6.58 -0.03
CA SER A 50 -5.63 6.57 0.28
C SER A 50 -5.87 7.03 1.72
N PRO A 51 -6.57 8.15 1.94
CA PRO A 51 -6.87 8.62 3.29
C PRO A 51 -7.93 7.70 3.93
N ALA A 52 -7.46 6.66 4.63
CA ALA A 52 -8.30 5.70 5.33
C ALA A 52 -8.55 6.07 6.81
N GLY A 53 -8.09 7.24 7.26
CA GLY A 53 -8.16 7.66 8.67
C GLY A 53 -7.22 6.88 9.59
N LEU A 54 -6.14 6.33 9.05
CA LEU A 54 -5.11 5.60 9.78
C LEU A 54 -3.83 6.43 9.82
N ASP A 55 -3.31 6.68 11.01
CA ASP A 55 -2.06 7.44 11.18
C ASP A 55 -0.82 6.62 10.81
N LEU A 56 -0.90 5.29 10.91
CA LEU A 56 0.19 4.38 10.59
C LEU A 56 -0.36 3.16 9.89
N VAL A 57 0.18 2.85 8.70
CA VAL A 57 -0.12 1.61 8.00
C VAL A 57 1.15 1.07 7.34
N GLU A 58 1.45 -0.20 7.62
CA GLU A 58 2.62 -0.90 7.10
C GLU A 58 2.18 -2.24 6.50
N GLY A 59 2.83 -2.65 5.42
CA GLY A 59 2.65 -3.98 4.89
C GLY A 59 3.72 -4.41 3.90
N LYS A 60 3.74 -5.73 3.67
CA LYS A 60 4.67 -6.39 2.76
C LYS A 60 3.88 -7.17 1.72
N VAL A 61 4.09 -6.86 0.45
CA VAL A 61 3.43 -7.54 -0.66
C VAL A 61 4.44 -8.43 -1.37
N PRO A 62 4.17 -9.75 -1.50
CA PRO A 62 5.06 -10.63 -2.23
C PRO A 62 5.02 -10.32 -3.73
N SER A 63 6.20 -10.23 -4.35
CA SER A 63 6.40 -10.17 -5.79
C SER A 63 7.42 -11.24 -6.22
N PRO A 64 7.52 -11.54 -7.54
CA PRO A 64 8.57 -12.42 -8.04
C PRO A 64 10.00 -11.94 -7.78
N GLU A 65 10.20 -10.63 -7.57
CA GLU A 65 11.51 -10.01 -7.33
C GLU A 65 11.86 -9.95 -5.83
N GLY A 66 10.88 -10.21 -4.94
CA GLY A 66 11.04 -10.14 -3.49
C GLY A 66 9.82 -9.50 -2.80
N PHE A 67 9.97 -9.08 -1.55
CA PHE A 67 8.90 -8.37 -0.84
C PHE A 67 8.99 -6.87 -1.12
N LEU A 68 7.90 -6.29 -1.62
CA LEU A 68 7.71 -4.83 -1.61
C LEU A 68 7.23 -4.43 -0.21
N THR A 69 8.04 -3.67 0.52
CA THR A 69 7.63 -3.10 1.81
C THR A 69 7.12 -1.68 1.58
N VAL A 70 5.96 -1.35 2.15
CA VAL A 70 5.39 0.00 2.16
C VAL A 70 4.97 0.35 3.57
N ARG A 71 5.35 1.54 4.02
CA ARG A 71 4.97 2.08 5.32
C ARG A 71 4.58 3.55 5.16
N TRP A 72 3.35 3.86 5.51
CA TRP A 72 2.83 5.22 5.62
C TRP A 72 2.78 5.61 7.10
N ASP A 73 3.39 6.74 7.45
CA ASP A 73 3.40 7.34 8.79
C ASP A 73 2.91 8.79 8.67
N LEU A 74 1.63 8.99 8.98
CA LEU A 74 0.93 10.25 8.83
C LEU A 74 0.85 10.97 10.18
N ASN A 75 1.70 11.98 10.34
CA ASN A 75 1.73 12.80 11.56
C ASN A 75 0.88 14.07 11.40
N GLY A 76 -0.43 13.92 11.14
CA GLY A 76 -1.38 15.04 11.06
C GLY A 76 -0.86 16.24 10.24
N ASP A 77 -0.95 17.46 10.79
CA ASP A 77 -0.55 18.71 10.14
C ASP A 77 0.98 18.89 9.93
N ARG A 78 1.82 17.95 10.40
CA ARG A 78 3.28 18.10 10.40
C ARG A 78 3.98 16.83 9.90
N ASN A 79 4.35 16.87 8.63
CA ASN A 79 5.27 15.97 7.95
C ASN A 79 4.82 14.51 7.93
N SER A 80 4.05 14.16 6.90
CA SER A 80 3.75 12.76 6.61
C SER A 80 4.96 12.12 5.93
N GLU A 81 5.22 10.85 6.25
CA GLU A 81 6.33 10.08 5.72
C GLU A 81 5.82 8.80 5.03
N LEU A 82 6.48 8.44 3.94
CA LEU A 82 6.33 7.18 3.24
C LEU A 82 7.72 6.54 3.11
N ASP A 83 7.87 5.33 3.65
CA ASP A 83 9.02 4.47 3.40
C ASP A 83 8.63 3.36 2.42
N VAL A 84 9.45 3.14 1.39
CA VAL A 84 9.26 2.07 0.40
C VAL A 84 10.58 1.31 0.19
N GLU A 85 10.52 -0.02 0.33
CA GLU A 85 11.62 -0.90 -0.07
C GLU A 85 11.23 -1.64 -1.35
N VAL A 86 11.87 -1.29 -2.46
CA VAL A 86 11.59 -1.87 -3.77
C VAL A 86 12.57 -3.04 -4.03
N PRO A 87 12.08 -4.29 -4.18
CA PRO A 87 12.93 -5.44 -4.43
C PRO A 87 13.27 -5.61 -5.92
N GLY A 88 14.54 -5.95 -6.21
CA GLY A 88 14.98 -6.33 -7.54
C GLY A 88 14.62 -5.33 -8.63
N LYS A 89 14.19 -5.81 -9.81
CA LYS A 89 13.98 -4.96 -10.99
C LYS A 89 12.56 -4.38 -11.11
N MET A 90 11.73 -4.50 -10.07
CA MET A 90 10.37 -3.94 -10.15
C MET A 90 10.39 -2.41 -10.09
N LEU A 91 9.34 -1.80 -10.61
CA LEU A 91 9.16 -0.35 -10.58
C LEU A 91 7.92 0.02 -9.75
N VAL A 92 8.07 1.00 -8.87
CA VAL A 92 6.95 1.58 -8.11
C VAL A 92 6.71 3.01 -8.61
N LYS A 93 5.48 3.28 -9.03
CA LYS A 93 5.01 4.59 -9.47
C LYS A 93 4.21 5.25 -8.36
N LEU A 94 4.83 6.16 -7.62
CA LEU A 94 4.14 6.96 -6.63
C LEU A 94 3.33 8.06 -7.33
N ASN A 95 2.01 8.04 -7.11
CA ASN A 95 1.10 9.07 -7.59
C ASN A 95 1.22 10.33 -6.69
N LEU A 96 1.92 11.37 -7.15
CA LEU A 96 2.17 12.56 -6.33
C LEU A 96 0.91 13.38 -6.06
N ALA A 97 -0.05 13.36 -6.98
CA ALA A 97 -1.33 14.04 -6.80
C ALA A 97 -2.15 13.42 -5.64
N SER A 98 -1.97 12.11 -5.40
CA SER A 98 -2.66 11.42 -4.31
C SER A 98 -2.25 11.91 -2.92
N LEU A 99 -1.04 12.46 -2.76
CA LEU A 99 -0.50 12.90 -1.47
C LEU A 99 -1.22 14.13 -0.90
N GLY A 100 -2.02 14.84 -1.71
CA GLY A 100 -2.82 15.98 -1.23
C GLY A 100 -1.99 17.19 -0.77
N VAL A 101 -0.75 17.29 -1.24
CA VAL A 101 0.18 18.36 -0.83
C VAL A 101 -0.31 19.71 -1.35
N PRO A 102 -0.53 20.72 -0.49
CA PRO A 102 -0.98 22.04 -0.92
C PRO A 102 0.02 22.72 -1.86
N PRO A 103 -0.45 23.57 -2.79
CA PRO A 103 0.42 24.38 -3.63
C PRO A 103 1.43 25.18 -2.79
N GLY A 104 2.72 25.10 -3.12
CA GLY A 104 3.80 25.79 -2.42
C GLY A 104 4.43 25.00 -1.26
N LYS A 105 3.89 23.84 -0.88
CA LYS A 105 4.61 22.88 -0.02
C LYS A 105 5.44 21.94 -0.90
N GLN A 106 6.67 21.67 -0.46
CA GLN A 106 7.62 20.82 -1.17
C GLN A 106 7.49 19.36 -0.71
N ILE A 107 7.64 18.43 -1.66
CA ILE A 107 7.79 17.00 -1.37
C ILE A 107 9.28 16.69 -1.39
N LEU A 108 9.80 16.03 -0.36
CA LEU A 108 11.18 15.57 -0.33
C LEU A 108 11.22 14.10 -0.69
N ILE A 109 12.04 13.72 -1.66
CA ILE A 109 12.31 12.32 -1.99
C ILE A 109 13.78 12.05 -1.73
N ASN A 110 14.08 11.16 -0.78
CA ASN A 110 15.44 10.88 -0.31
C ASN A 110 16.18 12.18 0.08
N GLY A 111 15.45 13.12 0.71
CA GLY A 111 15.95 14.44 1.11
C GLY A 111 16.12 15.46 -0.02
N GLN A 112 15.77 15.13 -1.27
CA GLN A 112 15.82 16.06 -2.40
C GLN A 112 14.43 16.63 -2.69
N PRO A 113 14.25 17.96 -2.76
CA PRO A 113 12.96 18.55 -3.05
C PRO A 113 12.55 18.31 -4.50
N ILE A 114 11.31 17.91 -4.69
CA ILE A 114 10.64 17.88 -5.99
C ILE A 114 9.46 18.86 -5.99
N PHE A 115 9.26 19.52 -7.12
CA PHE A 115 8.11 20.37 -7.35
C PHE A 115 7.18 19.63 -8.32
N PRO A 116 5.98 19.23 -7.90
CA PRO A 116 5.01 18.65 -8.83
C PRO A 116 4.66 19.72 -9.87
N ASP A 117 4.94 19.44 -11.15
CA ASP A 117 4.51 20.31 -12.25
C ASP A 117 2.98 20.30 -12.29
N GLY A 118 2.38 21.49 -12.12
CA GLY A 118 0.93 21.66 -12.00
C GLY A 118 0.15 21.07 -13.19
N ASP A 119 -1.02 20.52 -12.88
CA ASP A 119 -2.10 20.08 -13.79
C ASP A 119 -2.00 18.73 -14.53
N SER A 120 -1.00 17.90 -14.28
CA SER A 120 -1.04 16.49 -14.72
C SER A 120 -0.68 15.52 -13.60
N THR A 121 -1.31 14.34 -13.56
CA THR A 121 -0.98 13.27 -12.61
C THR A 121 0.51 12.96 -12.70
N SER A 122 1.29 13.56 -11.81
CA SER A 122 2.73 13.43 -11.80
C SER A 122 3.09 12.17 -11.04
N PHE A 123 3.80 11.25 -11.70
CA PHE A 123 4.29 10.03 -11.08
C PHE A 123 5.78 10.17 -10.78
N PHE A 124 6.18 9.84 -9.56
CA PHE A 124 7.58 9.58 -9.26
C PHE A 124 7.88 8.09 -9.37
N ILE A 125 8.97 7.73 -10.06
CA ILE A 125 9.35 6.33 -10.28
C ILE A 125 10.46 5.94 -9.31
N MET A 126 10.19 4.94 -8.48
CA MET A 126 11.16 4.29 -7.61
C MET A 126 11.60 2.96 -8.23
N SER A 127 12.91 2.78 -8.36
CA SER A 127 13.57 1.51 -8.72
C SER A 127 14.06 0.79 -7.47
N GLU A 128 14.80 -0.31 -7.64
CA GLU A 128 15.43 -1.06 -6.55
C GLU A 128 16.02 -0.18 -5.44
N GLY A 129 15.76 -0.56 -4.17
CA GLY A 129 16.35 0.06 -2.99
C GLY A 129 15.33 0.67 -2.04
N SER A 130 15.85 1.36 -1.03
CA SER A 130 15.07 2.08 -0.02
C SER A 130 14.80 3.51 -0.48
N HIS A 131 13.54 3.92 -0.41
CA HIS A 131 13.11 5.28 -0.73
C HIS A 131 12.31 5.85 0.44
N LYS A 132 12.59 7.10 0.78
CA LYS A 132 11.86 7.87 1.77
C LYS A 132 11.23 9.07 1.09
N VAL A 133 9.95 9.30 1.35
CA VAL A 133 9.19 10.45 0.84
C VAL A 133 8.58 11.20 2.01
N GLU A 134 8.83 12.50 2.09
CA GLU A 134 8.28 13.38 3.12
C GLU A 134 7.38 14.44 2.46
N PHE A 135 6.17 14.63 2.98
CA PHE A 135 5.14 15.48 2.34
C PHE A 135 4.17 16.18 3.31
#